data_AF-A0A4Z1CST5-F1
#
_entry.id   AF-A0A4Z1CST5-F1
#
_cell.length_a   1.000
_cell.length_b   1.000
_cell.length_c   1.000
_cell.angle_alpha   90.00
_cell.angle_beta   90.00
_cell.angle_gamma   90.00
#
_symmetry.space_group_name_H-M   'P 1'
#
loop_
_entity.id
_entity.type
_entity.pdbx_description
1 polymer ?
#
loop_
_entity_poly.entity_id
_entity_poly.type
_entity_poly.pdbx_seq_one_letter_code
_entity_poly.pdbx_strand_id
1 'polypeptide(L)'
;MSRRNASTRSLYSLTYLPWDRLSPAERNREIVLYAERHRGGAVTLNLKPETEALLHGQQHPMRVVSKRMNAELNRLDLRQLPVMMVLEATRPEGRLHLHGVCLTTGYSSLLIQKAMRRAVGCVEGRRGSRQFKAQPIYAADGWMKYLSKDCRWTARLLGELPVERLWWVSHAMTQIVRDDYEAQRLGLVETSNTNCPMLIAS
;
A
#
# COMPACT_ATOMS: atom_id res chain seq x y z
N MET A 1 46.87 -1.74 -25.99
CA MET A 1 45.59 -2.26 -26.53
C MET A 1 44.60 -2.43 -25.38
N SER A 2 43.71 -1.44 -25.19
CA SER A 2 42.70 -1.47 -24.12
C SER A 2 41.44 -2.18 -24.62
N ARG A 3 41.13 -3.36 -24.07
CA ARG A 3 39.89 -4.08 -24.36
C ARG A 3 38.74 -3.33 -23.67
N ARG A 4 37.82 -2.81 -24.47
CA ARG A 4 36.57 -2.21 -24.01
C ARG A 4 35.77 -3.27 -23.25
N ASN A 5 35.54 -3.03 -21.96
CA ASN A 5 34.51 -3.74 -21.20
C ASN A 5 33.17 -3.44 -21.87
N ALA A 6 32.62 -4.42 -22.60
CA ALA A 6 31.23 -4.38 -22.99
C ALA A 6 30.42 -4.40 -21.69
N SER A 7 29.87 -3.24 -21.31
CA SER A 7 28.97 -3.17 -20.16
C SER A 7 27.82 -4.12 -20.48
N THR A 8 27.66 -5.16 -19.67
CA THR A 8 26.50 -6.03 -19.65
C THR A 8 25.31 -5.13 -19.35
N ARG A 9 24.73 -4.50 -20.37
CA ARG A 9 23.45 -3.80 -20.27
C ARG A 9 22.48 -4.91 -19.89
N SER A 10 22.22 -4.97 -18.59
CA SER A 10 21.40 -5.98 -17.94
C SER A 10 20.18 -6.26 -18.80
N LEU A 11 20.02 -7.53 -19.22
CA LEU A 11 18.87 -8.00 -20.02
C LEU A 11 17.52 -7.66 -19.34
N TYR A 12 17.53 -7.36 -18.04
CA TYR A 12 16.40 -6.84 -17.28
C TYR A 12 15.86 -5.50 -17.81
N SER A 13 16.69 -4.64 -18.41
CA SER A 13 16.22 -3.33 -18.91
C SER A 13 15.29 -3.42 -20.12
N LEU A 14 15.24 -4.57 -20.82
CA LEU A 14 14.41 -4.76 -22.00
C LEU A 14 12.98 -5.22 -21.67
N THR A 15 12.71 -5.64 -20.44
CA THR A 15 11.38 -6.14 -20.00
C THR A 15 10.63 -5.18 -19.08
N TYR A 16 11.32 -4.23 -18.44
CA TYR A 16 10.72 -3.31 -17.47
C TYR A 16 10.57 -1.89 -18.05
N LEU A 17 9.34 -1.36 -18.04
CA LEU A 17 9.06 0.04 -18.41
C LEU A 17 9.63 1.00 -17.36
N PRO A 18 10.04 2.23 -17.71
CA PRO A 18 10.31 3.27 -16.72
C PRO A 18 9.10 3.52 -15.79
N TRP A 19 9.32 3.87 -14.53
CA TRP A 19 8.28 4.11 -13.51
C TRP A 19 7.20 5.08 -13.98
N ASP A 20 7.64 6.16 -14.65
CA ASP A 20 6.75 7.21 -15.14
C ASP A 20 5.83 6.72 -16.30
N ARG A 21 6.15 5.57 -16.91
CA ARG A 21 5.32 4.90 -17.92
C ARG A 21 4.42 3.79 -17.38
N LEU A 22 4.57 3.40 -16.11
CA LEU A 22 3.64 2.48 -15.47
C LEU A 22 2.28 3.14 -15.26
N SER A 23 1.21 2.40 -15.53
CA SER A 23 -0.15 2.76 -15.13
C SER A 23 -0.28 2.82 -13.60
N PRO A 24 -1.29 3.52 -13.06
CA PRO A 24 -1.55 3.51 -11.62
C PRO A 24 -1.72 2.10 -11.02
N ALA A 25 -2.37 1.19 -11.75
CA ALA A 25 -2.57 -0.18 -11.31
C ALA A 25 -1.24 -0.96 -11.22
N GLU A 26 -0.35 -0.80 -12.20
CA GLU A 26 0.99 -1.40 -12.18
C GLU A 26 1.82 -0.84 -11.03
N ARG A 27 1.80 0.48 -10.80
CA ARG A 27 2.48 1.09 -9.64
C ARG A 27 1.95 0.56 -8.32
N ASN A 28 0.63 0.41 -8.17
CA ASN A 28 0.03 -0.17 -6.97
C ASN A 28 0.48 -1.62 -6.77
N ARG A 29 0.59 -2.41 -7.84
CA ARG A 29 1.12 -3.77 -7.78
C ARG A 29 2.58 -3.79 -7.32
N GLU A 30 3.43 -2.93 -7.88
CA GLU A 30 4.84 -2.83 -7.47
C GLU A 30 4.98 -2.40 -6.00
N ILE A 31 4.10 -1.53 -5.49
CA ILE A 31 4.07 -1.17 -4.07
C ILE A 31 3.77 -2.39 -3.19
N VAL A 32 2.81 -3.24 -3.58
CA VAL A 32 2.47 -4.44 -2.80
C VAL A 32 3.60 -5.47 -2.84
N LEU A 33 4.23 -5.67 -4.00
CA LEU A 33 5.40 -6.54 -4.15
C LEU A 33 6.58 -6.04 -3.30
N TYR A 34 6.84 -4.73 -3.34
CA TYR A 34 7.87 -4.10 -2.50
C TYR A 34 7.59 -4.34 -1.02
N ALA A 35 6.34 -4.14 -0.59
CA ALA A 35 5.94 -4.37 0.79
C ALA A 35 6.18 -5.82 1.23
N GLU A 36 5.89 -6.81 0.38
CA GLU A 36 6.21 -8.21 0.68
C GLU A 36 7.71 -8.46 0.82
N ARG A 37 8.52 -8.00 -0.15
CA ARG A 37 10.00 -8.14 -0.10
C ARG A 37 10.60 -7.54 1.17
N HIS A 38 10.00 -6.46 1.68
CA HIS A 38 10.49 -5.73 2.85
C HIS A 38 9.73 -6.05 4.15
N ARG A 39 9.03 -7.20 4.21
CA ARG A 39 8.30 -7.68 5.40
C ARG A 39 7.31 -6.65 5.96
N GLY A 40 6.65 -5.92 5.07
CA GLY A 40 5.59 -4.97 5.40
C GLY A 40 4.34 -5.64 5.98
N GLY A 41 3.42 -4.81 6.46
CA GLY A 41 2.13 -5.24 6.99
C GLY A 41 1.00 -5.00 6.00
N ALA A 42 0.19 -6.03 5.74
CA ALA A 42 -1.15 -5.89 5.21
C ALA A 42 -2.05 -5.28 6.28
N VAL A 43 -2.74 -4.19 5.94
CA VAL A 43 -3.53 -3.38 6.87
C VAL A 43 -5.01 -3.42 6.50
N THR A 44 -5.84 -3.52 7.53
CA THR A 44 -7.29 -3.30 7.47
C THR A 44 -7.70 -2.31 8.54
N LEU A 45 -8.53 -1.33 8.18
CA LEU A 45 -8.96 -0.26 9.06
C LEU A 45 -10.45 0.04 8.86
N ASN A 46 -11.24 -0.20 9.91
CA ASN A 46 -12.67 0.07 9.93
C ASN A 46 -12.95 1.53 10.27
N LEU A 47 -13.88 2.15 9.53
CA LEU A 47 -14.28 3.54 9.75
C LEU A 47 -15.28 3.65 10.92
N LYS A 48 -15.21 4.76 11.66
CA LYS A 48 -16.30 5.15 12.56
C LYS A 48 -17.53 5.55 11.72
N PRO A 49 -18.78 5.23 12.13
CA PRO A 49 -19.97 5.55 11.35
C PRO A 49 -20.06 7.00 10.84
N GLU A 50 -19.63 7.99 11.62
CA GLU A 50 -19.66 9.40 11.21
C GLU A 50 -18.59 9.72 10.15
N THR A 51 -17.45 9.04 10.19
CA THR A 51 -16.42 9.16 9.15
C THR A 51 -16.89 8.50 7.86
N GLU A 52 -17.52 7.34 7.95
CA GLU A 52 -18.14 6.66 6.81
C GLU A 52 -19.23 7.51 6.15
N ALA A 53 -20.18 8.03 6.94
CA ALA A 53 -21.23 8.93 6.46
C ALA A 53 -20.66 10.18 5.77
N LEU A 54 -19.59 10.76 6.34
CA LEU A 54 -18.88 11.87 5.71
C LEU A 54 -18.36 11.48 4.32
N LEU A 55 -17.70 10.32 4.18
CA LEU A 55 -17.07 9.89 2.92
C LEU A 55 -18.09 9.60 1.82
N HIS A 56 -19.28 9.08 2.14
CA HIS A 56 -20.35 8.86 1.16
C HIS A 56 -20.77 10.16 0.45
N GLY A 57 -20.66 11.32 1.11
CA GLY A 57 -21.00 12.61 0.53
C GLY A 57 -19.87 13.32 -0.23
N GLN A 58 -18.68 12.71 -0.37
CA GLN A 58 -17.51 13.37 -0.96
C GLN A 58 -17.27 12.98 -2.41
N GLN A 59 -17.00 13.97 -3.27
CA GLN A 59 -16.49 13.73 -4.63
C GLN A 59 -15.04 13.20 -4.65
N HIS A 60 -14.28 13.42 -3.57
CA HIS A 60 -12.88 13.02 -3.43
C HIS A 60 -12.64 12.38 -2.05
N PRO A 61 -13.22 11.20 -1.77
CA PRO A 61 -13.20 10.60 -0.44
C PRO A 61 -11.77 10.30 0.04
N MET A 62 -10.89 9.78 -0.83
CA MET A 62 -9.49 9.53 -0.45
C MET A 62 -8.66 10.79 -0.22
N ARG A 63 -9.07 11.96 -0.73
CA ARG A 63 -8.44 13.23 -0.37
C ARG A 63 -8.77 13.60 1.08
N VAL A 64 -9.99 13.30 1.54
CA VAL A 64 -10.39 13.49 2.95
C VAL A 64 -9.64 12.52 3.85
N VAL A 65 -9.59 11.23 3.46
CA VAL A 65 -8.84 10.19 4.20
C VAL A 65 -7.36 10.56 4.31
N SER A 66 -6.69 10.86 3.21
CA SER A 66 -5.25 11.17 3.22
C SER A 66 -4.92 12.42 4.04
N LYS A 67 -5.74 13.48 3.98
CA LYS A 67 -5.58 14.66 4.85
C LYS A 67 -5.64 14.29 6.33
N ARG A 68 -6.63 13.49 6.73
CA ARG A 68 -6.79 13.05 8.12
C ARG A 68 -5.66 12.12 8.54
N MET A 69 -5.27 11.19 7.68
CA MET A 69 -4.17 10.26 7.93
C MET A 69 -2.85 11.01 8.13
N ASN A 70 -2.51 11.92 7.21
CA ASN A 70 -1.30 12.73 7.32
C ASN A 70 -1.29 13.58 8.59
N ALA A 71 -2.43 14.18 8.95
CA ALA A 71 -2.52 14.97 10.19
C ALA A 71 -2.22 14.12 11.44
N GLU A 72 -2.78 12.91 11.54
CA GLU A 72 -2.54 12.03 12.70
C GLU A 72 -1.15 11.38 12.70
N LEU A 73 -0.62 11.03 11.53
CA LEU A 73 0.76 10.54 11.41
C LEU A 73 1.74 11.64 11.85
N ASN A 74 1.56 12.88 11.38
CA ASN A 74 2.42 14.01 11.74
C ASN A 74 2.37 14.30 13.25
N ARG A 75 1.19 14.22 13.87
CA ARG A 75 1.01 14.41 15.32
C ARG A 75 1.82 13.44 16.18
N LEU A 76 2.18 12.28 15.64
CA LEU A 76 2.94 11.24 16.35
C LEU A 76 4.35 11.04 15.75
N ASP A 77 4.85 12.02 15.00
CA ASP A 77 6.15 12.00 14.30
C ASP A 77 6.34 10.79 13.35
N LEU A 78 5.25 10.35 12.73
CA LEU A 78 5.21 9.28 11.73
C LEU A 78 5.09 9.83 10.29
N ARG A 79 5.55 11.07 10.06
CA ARG A 79 5.36 11.79 8.78
C ARG A 79 5.94 11.08 7.55
N GLN A 80 6.95 10.24 7.77
CA GLN A 80 7.63 9.46 6.74
C GLN A 80 7.17 8.00 6.67
N LEU A 81 6.09 7.62 7.37
CA LEU A 81 5.59 6.25 7.34
C LEU A 81 5.16 5.87 5.91
N PRO A 82 5.80 4.87 5.27
CA PRO A 82 5.39 4.41 3.96
C PRO A 82 4.10 3.60 4.08
N VAL A 83 3.03 4.12 3.49
CA VAL A 83 1.70 3.50 3.48
C VAL A 83 1.00 3.69 2.13
N MET A 84 0.24 2.68 1.72
CA MET A 84 -0.78 2.73 0.67
C MET A 84 -2.10 2.22 1.23
N MET A 85 -3.20 2.89 0.90
CA MET A 85 -4.56 2.47 1.26
C MET A 85 -5.50 2.54 0.05
N VAL A 86 -6.48 1.66 0.03
CA VAL A 86 -7.63 1.67 -0.86
C VAL A 86 -8.91 1.74 -0.03
N LEU A 87 -9.87 2.54 -0.48
CA LEU A 87 -11.23 2.56 0.05
C LEU A 87 -12.05 1.47 -0.64
N GLU A 88 -12.58 0.55 0.16
CA GLU A 88 -13.44 -0.54 -0.27
C GLU A 88 -14.76 -0.47 0.52
N ALA A 89 -15.84 -0.90 -0.14
CA ALA A 89 -17.12 -1.13 0.49
C ALA A 89 -17.40 -2.63 0.58
N THR A 90 -17.91 -3.11 1.73
CA THR A 90 -18.35 -4.50 1.88
C THR A 90 -19.66 -4.73 1.12
N ARG A 91 -19.77 -5.86 0.42
CA ARG A 91 -21.04 -6.28 -0.21
C ARG A 91 -21.82 -7.23 0.69
N PRO A 92 -23.17 -7.12 0.70
CA PRO A 92 -24.00 -6.08 0.05
C PRO A 92 -24.18 -4.80 0.88
N GLU A 93 -23.69 -4.75 2.12
CA GLU A 93 -24.08 -3.75 3.13
C GLU A 93 -23.60 -2.33 2.84
N GLY A 94 -22.65 -2.14 1.92
CA GLY A 94 -22.10 -0.83 1.58
C GLY A 94 -21.11 -0.27 2.59
N ARG A 95 -20.69 -1.09 3.58
CA ARG A 95 -19.87 -0.61 4.69
C ARG A 95 -18.46 -0.25 4.24
N LEU A 96 -18.07 1.01 4.41
CA LEU A 96 -16.75 1.51 4.01
C LEU A 96 -15.66 1.12 5.00
N HIS A 97 -14.53 0.67 4.46
CA HIS A 97 -13.32 0.36 5.20
C HIS A 97 -12.08 0.62 4.32
N LEU A 98 -10.92 0.70 4.95
CA LEU A 98 -9.65 0.86 4.26
C LEU A 98 -8.87 -0.44 4.31
N HIS A 99 -8.35 -0.88 3.18
CA HIS A 99 -7.35 -1.93 3.08
C HIS A 99 -6.05 -1.38 2.51
N GLY A 100 -4.93 -2.03 2.74
CA GLY A 100 -3.69 -1.56 2.15
C GLY A 100 -2.45 -2.25 2.66
N VAL A 101 -1.33 -1.57 2.54
CA VAL A 101 -0.01 -2.01 3.01
C VAL A 101 0.74 -0.88 3.69
N CYS A 102 1.57 -1.20 4.66
CA CYS A 102 2.51 -0.25 5.25
C CYS A 102 3.85 -0.92 5.58
N LEU A 103 4.93 -0.14 5.57
CA LEU A 103 6.23 -0.58 6.07
C LEU A 103 6.38 -0.14 7.51
N THR A 104 6.45 -1.11 8.42
CA THR A 104 6.47 -0.86 9.86
C THR A 104 7.88 -0.87 10.45
N THR A 105 8.88 -1.31 9.68
CA THR A 105 10.29 -1.35 10.11
C THR A 105 10.76 0.04 10.51
N GLY A 106 11.32 0.15 11.73
CA GLY A 106 11.77 1.43 12.27
C GLY A 106 10.68 2.30 12.92
N TYR A 107 9.42 1.83 12.95
CA TYR A 107 8.31 2.56 13.52
C TYR A 107 7.61 1.77 14.65
N SER A 108 7.11 2.48 15.65
CA SER A 108 6.33 1.85 16.73
C SER A 108 4.96 1.41 16.22
N SER A 109 4.67 0.11 16.29
CA SER A 109 3.37 -0.46 15.92
C SER A 109 2.21 0.16 16.72
N LEU A 110 2.43 0.48 17.99
CA LEU A 110 1.46 1.14 18.85
C LEU A 110 1.14 2.57 18.37
N LEU A 111 2.16 3.33 17.94
CA LEU A 111 1.95 4.68 17.42
C LEU A 111 1.27 4.65 16.05
N ILE A 112 1.63 3.70 15.17
CA ILE A 112 0.95 3.49 13.89
C ILE A 112 -0.54 3.20 14.11
N GLN A 113 -0.84 2.22 14.97
CA GLN A 113 -2.22 1.86 15.29
C GLN A 113 -2.99 3.07 15.84
N LYS A 114 -2.38 3.83 16.75
CA LYS A 114 -2.98 5.03 17.35
C LYS A 114 -3.27 6.10 16.29
N ALA A 115 -2.31 6.43 15.42
CA ALA A 115 -2.50 7.41 14.34
C ALA A 115 -3.61 6.97 13.39
N MET A 116 -3.55 5.73 12.90
CA MET A 116 -4.51 5.21 11.92
C MET A 116 -5.92 5.16 12.48
N ARG A 117 -6.11 4.70 13.73
CA ARG A 117 -7.44 4.71 14.38
C ARG A 117 -8.01 6.11 14.55
N ARG A 118 -7.18 7.10 14.91
CA ARG A 118 -7.62 8.50 15.01
C ARG A 118 -8.02 9.06 13.65
N ALA A 119 -7.27 8.72 12.59
CA ALA A 119 -7.52 9.22 11.24
C ALA A 119 -8.92 8.85 10.72
N VAL A 120 -9.44 7.69 11.11
CA VAL A 120 -10.77 7.20 10.71
C VAL A 120 -11.86 7.40 11.76
N GLY A 121 -11.56 8.19 12.80
CA GLY A 121 -12.41 8.39 13.97
C GLY A 121 -12.22 7.28 15.00
N CYS A 122 -11.63 7.60 16.15
CA CYS A 122 -11.33 6.60 17.16
C CYS A 122 -12.61 5.98 17.74
N VAL A 123 -12.70 4.65 17.72
CA VAL A 123 -13.74 3.89 18.44
C VAL A 123 -13.15 3.41 19.76
N GLU A 124 -13.82 3.70 20.88
CA GLU A 124 -13.38 3.27 22.20
C GLU A 124 -13.92 1.89 22.62
N GLY A 125 -13.40 1.36 23.74
CA GLY A 125 -13.82 0.09 24.31
C GLY A 125 -13.48 -1.13 23.44
N ARG A 126 -14.18 -2.25 23.69
CA ARG A 126 -13.92 -3.55 23.05
C ARG A 126 -14.04 -3.53 21.53
N ARG A 127 -14.87 -2.65 20.97
CA ARG A 127 -15.01 -2.49 19.50
C ARG A 127 -13.79 -1.81 18.89
N GLY A 128 -13.09 -0.97 19.65
CA GLY A 128 -11.89 -0.27 19.21
C GLY A 128 -10.72 -1.18 18.85
N SER A 129 -10.58 -2.34 19.50
CA SER A 129 -9.49 -3.28 19.18
C SER A 129 -9.64 -3.92 17.79
N ARG A 130 -10.87 -4.00 17.27
CA ARG A 130 -11.18 -4.50 15.92
C ARG A 130 -11.07 -3.41 14.85
N GLN A 131 -10.80 -2.18 15.24
CA GLN A 131 -10.77 -1.06 14.31
C GLN A 131 -9.57 -1.14 13.38
N PHE A 132 -8.41 -1.54 13.89
CA PHE A 132 -7.17 -1.66 13.13
C PHE A 132 -6.64 -3.09 13.25
N LYS A 133 -6.37 -3.72 12.11
CA LYS A 133 -5.66 -4.99 12.02
C LYS A 133 -4.47 -4.81 11.10
N ALA A 134 -3.30 -5.22 11.55
CA ALA A 134 -2.12 -5.38 10.71
C ALA A 134 -1.60 -6.80 10.87
N GLN A 135 -1.20 -7.42 9.77
CA GLN A 135 -0.57 -8.73 9.73
C GLN A 135 0.55 -8.71 8.70
N PRO A 136 1.60 -9.53 8.83
CA PRO A 136 2.62 -9.63 7.79
C PRO A 136 1.95 -9.94 6.45
N ILE A 137 2.38 -9.26 5.39
CA ILE A 137 1.89 -9.56 4.05
C ILE A 137 2.60 -10.80 3.51
N TYR A 138 1.80 -11.70 2.93
CA TYR A 138 2.26 -12.87 2.17
C TYR A 138 1.42 -12.94 0.89
N ALA A 139 2.00 -13.49 -0.19
CA ALA A 139 1.40 -13.60 -1.51
C ALA A 139 0.90 -12.25 -2.06
N ALA A 140 1.83 -11.34 -2.38
CA ALA A 140 1.52 -9.99 -2.88
C ALA A 140 0.48 -9.96 -4.00
N ASP A 141 0.54 -10.86 -4.98
CA ASP A 141 -0.43 -10.93 -6.08
C ASP A 141 -1.85 -11.27 -5.58
N GLY A 142 -1.95 -12.18 -4.61
CA GLY A 142 -3.21 -12.53 -3.97
C GLY A 142 -3.79 -11.35 -3.19
N TRP A 143 -2.95 -10.63 -2.45
CA TRP A 143 -3.36 -9.41 -1.74
C TRP A 143 -3.78 -8.30 -2.71
N MET A 144 -3.05 -8.06 -3.79
CA MET A 144 -3.40 -7.05 -4.80
C MET A 144 -4.73 -7.36 -5.49
N LYS A 145 -4.99 -8.65 -5.79
CA LYS A 145 -6.31 -9.10 -6.29
C LYS A 145 -7.41 -8.86 -5.25
N TYR A 146 -7.12 -9.11 -3.97
CA TYR A 146 -8.05 -8.82 -2.88
C TYR A 146 -8.38 -7.33 -2.78
N LEU A 147 -7.37 -6.44 -2.79
CA LEU A 147 -7.54 -4.98 -2.73
C LEU A 147 -8.35 -4.41 -3.89
N SER A 148 -8.28 -5.04 -5.06
CA SER A 148 -8.91 -4.52 -6.29
C SER A 148 -10.28 -5.13 -6.60
N LYS A 149 -10.67 -6.25 -5.95
CA LYS A 149 -11.86 -7.04 -6.27
C LYS A 149 -13.16 -6.21 -6.28
N ASP A 150 -13.30 -5.27 -5.35
CA ASP A 150 -14.54 -4.52 -5.11
C ASP A 150 -14.41 -3.02 -5.44
N CYS A 151 -13.28 -2.61 -6.01
CA CYS A 151 -13.04 -1.23 -6.43
C CYS A 151 -14.12 -0.71 -7.38
N ARG A 152 -14.49 -1.48 -8.41
CA ARG A 152 -15.53 -1.04 -9.38
C ARG A 152 -16.89 -0.85 -8.72
N TRP A 153 -17.24 -1.73 -7.78
CA TRP A 153 -18.53 -1.62 -7.09
C TRP A 153 -18.52 -0.46 -6.10
N THR A 154 -17.44 -0.30 -5.34
CA THR A 154 -17.23 0.82 -4.42
C THR A 154 -17.28 2.16 -5.17
N ALA A 155 -16.65 2.24 -6.34
CA ALA A 155 -16.69 3.41 -7.21
C ALA A 155 -18.12 3.82 -7.60
N ARG A 156 -18.96 2.84 -7.99
CA ARG A 156 -20.38 3.07 -8.32
C ARG A 156 -21.17 3.52 -7.11
N LEU A 157 -20.98 2.84 -5.97
CA LEU A 157 -21.64 3.17 -4.71
C LEU A 157 -21.37 4.61 -4.26
N LEU A 158 -20.17 5.13 -4.54
CA LEU A 158 -19.74 6.48 -4.19
C LEU A 158 -20.02 7.52 -5.30
N GLY A 159 -20.90 7.21 -6.25
CA GLY A 159 -21.32 8.13 -7.31
C GLY A 159 -20.49 8.07 -8.58
N GLU A 160 -20.20 6.86 -9.08
CA GLU A 160 -19.51 6.60 -10.35
C GLU A 160 -18.10 7.25 -10.43
N LEU A 161 -17.33 7.14 -9.34
CA LEU A 161 -15.97 7.67 -9.29
C LEU A 161 -14.99 6.85 -10.14
N PRO A 162 -13.95 7.46 -10.75
CA PRO A 162 -12.81 6.71 -11.28
C PRO A 162 -12.15 5.86 -10.19
N VAL A 163 -11.81 4.61 -10.48
CA VAL A 163 -11.26 3.65 -9.50
C VAL A 163 -9.98 4.19 -8.85
N GLU A 164 -9.17 4.94 -9.60
CA GLU A 164 -7.92 5.53 -9.13
C GLU A 164 -8.16 6.49 -7.96
N ARG A 165 -9.36 7.10 -7.86
CA ARG A 165 -9.73 7.98 -6.74
C ARG A 165 -10.04 7.24 -5.45
N LEU A 166 -10.11 5.90 -5.47
CA LEU A 166 -10.24 5.06 -4.29
C LEU A 166 -8.89 4.74 -3.65
N TRP A 167 -7.78 5.09 -4.30
CA TRP A 167 -6.44 4.80 -3.80
C TRP A 167 -5.76 6.05 -3.23
N TRP A 168 -4.93 5.83 -2.22
CA TRP A 168 -3.99 6.80 -1.72
C TRP A 168 -2.67 6.12 -1.43
N VAL A 169 -1.58 6.72 -1.90
CA VAL A 169 -0.22 6.31 -1.60
C VAL A 169 0.47 7.50 -0.94
N SER A 170 1.12 7.27 0.20
CA SER A 170 1.97 8.28 0.85
C SER A 170 3.18 8.62 -0.02
N HIS A 171 3.67 9.85 0.10
CA HIS A 171 4.84 10.29 -0.66
C HIS A 171 6.06 9.41 -0.38
N ALA A 172 6.31 9.08 0.89
CA ALA A 172 7.40 8.20 1.30
C ALA A 172 7.32 6.82 0.62
N MET A 173 6.13 6.21 0.53
CA MET A 173 5.94 4.95 -0.18
C MET A 173 6.21 5.10 -1.69
N THR A 174 5.72 6.17 -2.32
CA THR A 174 5.99 6.41 -3.75
C THR A 174 7.48 6.56 -4.03
N GLN A 175 8.21 7.30 -3.20
CA GLN A 175 9.65 7.52 -3.39
C GLN A 175 10.45 6.22 -3.28
N ILE A 176 10.33 5.51 -2.16
CA ILE A 176 11.15 4.31 -1.93
C ILE A 176 10.88 3.21 -2.95
N VAL A 177 9.61 3.04 -3.37
CA VAL A 177 9.25 2.01 -4.35
C VAL A 177 9.71 2.42 -5.74
N ARG A 178 9.58 3.70 -6.11
CA ARG A 178 10.13 4.22 -7.37
C ARG A 178 11.63 4.00 -7.44
N ASP A 179 12.36 4.34 -6.38
CA ASP A 179 13.81 4.26 -6.35
C ASP A 179 14.29 2.79 -6.44
N ASP A 180 13.66 1.87 -5.70
CA ASP A 180 13.93 0.43 -5.79
C ASP A 180 13.61 -0.13 -7.18
N TYR A 181 12.45 0.22 -7.72
CA TYR A 181 12.02 -0.25 -9.04
C TYR A 181 12.97 0.24 -10.14
N GLU A 182 13.34 1.51 -10.13
CA GLU A 182 14.27 2.08 -11.11
C GLU A 182 15.68 1.50 -10.96
N ALA A 183 16.14 1.25 -9.73
CA ALA A 183 17.41 0.59 -9.49
C ALA A 183 17.41 -0.85 -10.03
N GLN A 184 16.34 -1.62 -9.81
CA GLN A 184 16.16 -2.96 -10.38
C GLN A 184 16.09 -2.92 -11.91
N ARG A 185 15.32 -2.00 -12.48
CA ARG A 185 15.19 -1.82 -13.94
C ARG A 185 16.54 -1.53 -14.61
N LEU A 186 17.38 -0.73 -13.95
CA LEU A 186 18.73 -0.39 -14.42
C LEU A 186 19.78 -1.49 -14.12
N GLY A 187 19.40 -2.54 -13.39
CA GLY A 187 20.31 -3.61 -12.98
C GLY A 187 21.33 -3.17 -11.93
N LEU A 188 21.00 -2.16 -11.13
CA LEU A 188 21.85 -1.60 -10.07
C LEU A 188 21.69 -2.31 -8.72
N VAL A 189 20.69 -3.19 -8.60
CA VAL A 189 20.47 -4.04 -7.42
C VAL A 189 20.87 -5.45 -7.79
N GLU A 190 21.88 -6.02 -7.12
CA GLU A 190 22.12 -7.47 -7.18
C GLU A 190 20.88 -8.16 -6.60
N THR A 191 20.15 -8.88 -7.43
CA THR A 191 19.12 -9.80 -6.94
C THR A 191 19.84 -10.88 -6.16
N SER A 192 19.93 -10.73 -4.85
CA SER A 192 20.26 -11.84 -3.97
C SER A 192 19.16 -12.89 -4.18
N ASN A 193 19.44 -13.86 -5.05
CA ASN A 193 18.67 -15.08 -5.18
C ASN A 193 18.67 -15.76 -3.81
N THR A 194 17.69 -15.44 -2.97
CA THR A 194 17.27 -16.35 -1.90
C THR A 194 16.59 -17.54 -2.55
N ASN A 195 17.39 -18.39 -3.21
CA ASN A 195 17.08 -19.80 -3.34
C ASN A 195 17.03 -20.33 -1.91
N CYS A 196 15.82 -20.48 -1.40
CA CYS A 196 15.54 -21.27 -0.22
C CYS A 196 16.05 -22.69 -0.49
N PRO A 197 17.07 -23.22 0.20
CA PRO A 197 17.45 -24.59 0.02
C PRO A 197 16.31 -25.47 0.52
N MET A 198 15.72 -26.25 -0.38
CA MET A 198 14.89 -27.40 -0.03
C MET A 198 15.72 -28.31 0.88
N LEU A 199 15.32 -28.38 2.15
CA LEU A 199 15.75 -29.44 3.05
C LEU A 199 15.13 -30.74 2.52
N ILE A 200 15.96 -31.54 1.83
CA ILE A 200 15.72 -32.97 1.69
C ILE A 200 16.04 -33.56 3.06
N ALA A 201 15.03 -34.03 3.78
CA ALA A 201 15.21 -34.88 4.93
C ALA A 201 14.93 -36.34 4.53
N SER A 202 15.95 -37.13 4.82
CA SER A 202 16.15 -38.59 4.85
C SER A 202 14.91 -39.45 5.08
#